data_AF-A0AAU6Z6A0-F1
#
_entry.id   AF-A0AAU6Z6A0-F1
#
_cell.length_a   1.000
_cell.length_b   1.000
_cell.length_c   1.000
_cell.angle_alpha   90.00
_cell.angle_beta   90.00
_cell.angle_gamma   90.00
#
_symmetry.space_group_name_H-M   'P 1'
#
loop_
_entity.id
_entity.type
_entity.pdbx_description
1 polymer ?
#
loop_
_entity_poly.entity_id
_entity_poly.type
_entity_poly.pdbx_seq_one_letter_code
_entity_poly.pdbx_strand_id
1 'polypeptide(L)'
;MTDTTWQQKIDRFYEQEFDDNDPHGSIAGMRNLLSERPEGDAEALFELGGVHDALGLEDEAIPLYRRAIEAGLEGTSALRASIQLASTLRNVADSAEAVSILESMPNAGVDEGARQAFLALALHDEGRHGDALRTALRALIPTLDGYKRALTDYAAKLSNNVTRT
;
A
#
# COMPACT_ATOMS: atom_id res chain seq x y z
N MET A 1 6.40 -20.36 -10.03
CA MET A 1 6.62 -21.06 -8.75
C MET A 1 7.41 -20.12 -7.88
N THR A 2 6.78 -19.56 -6.84
CA THR A 2 7.48 -18.77 -5.83
C THR A 2 8.56 -19.64 -5.20
N ASP A 3 9.81 -19.17 -5.23
CA ASP A 3 10.89 -19.83 -4.52
C ASP A 3 10.70 -19.57 -3.02
N THR A 4 9.97 -20.48 -2.37
CA THR A 4 9.61 -20.41 -0.95
C THR A 4 10.83 -20.18 -0.07
N THR A 5 12.02 -20.64 -0.48
CA THR A 5 13.27 -20.46 0.24
C THR A 5 13.70 -19.00 0.28
N TRP A 6 13.50 -18.27 -0.81
CA TRP A 6 13.86 -16.86 -0.90
C TRP A 6 12.88 -16.00 -0.10
N GLN A 7 11.57 -16.26 -0.22
CA GLN A 7 10.58 -15.53 0.58
C GLN A 7 10.82 -15.71 2.08
N GLN A 8 11.19 -16.92 2.52
CA GLN A 8 11.56 -17.18 3.93
C GLN A 8 12.78 -16.35 4.40
N LYS A 9 13.74 -16.06 3.51
CA LYS A 9 14.87 -15.18 3.86
C LYS A 9 14.41 -13.73 4.02
N ILE A 10 13.51 -13.26 3.14
CA ILE A 10 12.90 -11.93 3.23
C ILE A 10 12.09 -11.79 4.52
N ASP A 11 11.22 -12.76 4.80
CA ASP A 11 10.40 -12.76 6.02
C ASP A 11 11.28 -12.73 7.28
N ARG A 12 12.32 -13.58 7.32
CA ARG A 12 13.30 -13.57 8.43
C ARG A 12 14.00 -12.23 8.57
N PHE A 13 14.35 -11.57 7.46
CA PHE A 13 14.99 -10.27 7.50
C PHE A 13 14.10 -9.25 8.21
N TYR A 14 12.82 -9.13 7.83
CA TYR A 14 11.90 -8.20 8.51
C TYR A 14 11.65 -8.57 9.98
N GLU A 15 11.62 -9.87 10.32
CA GLU A 15 11.37 -10.32 11.69
C GLU A 15 12.57 -10.16 12.64
N GLN A 16 13.80 -10.28 12.13
CA GLN A 16 14.99 -10.49 12.97
C GLN A 16 16.15 -9.56 12.67
N GLU A 17 16.23 -8.98 11.46
CA GLU A 17 17.41 -8.26 10.98
C GLU A 17 17.12 -6.79 10.66
N PHE A 18 15.89 -6.43 10.28
CA PHE A 18 15.48 -5.04 10.03
C PHE A 18 15.53 -4.21 11.32
N ASP A 19 16.22 -3.08 11.27
CA ASP A 19 16.33 -2.10 12.35
C ASP A 19 16.15 -0.69 11.78
N ASP A 20 15.12 0.02 12.24
CA ASP A 20 14.83 1.40 11.86
C ASP A 20 15.83 2.40 12.47
N ASN A 21 16.57 1.99 13.51
CA ASN A 21 17.66 2.76 14.11
C ASN A 21 18.99 2.59 13.36
N ASP A 22 19.08 1.62 12.45
CA ASP A 22 20.20 1.45 11.51
C ASP A 22 19.72 1.38 10.04
N PRO A 23 19.29 2.52 9.45
CA PRO A 23 18.82 2.55 8.06
C PRO A 23 19.87 2.03 7.07
N HIS A 24 21.15 2.36 7.28
CA HIS A 24 22.23 1.93 6.40
C HIS A 24 22.44 0.41 6.46
N GLY A 25 22.44 -0.17 7.66
CA GLY A 25 22.52 -1.61 7.87
C GLY A 25 21.34 -2.35 7.26
N SER A 26 20.12 -1.89 7.50
CA SER A 26 18.88 -2.47 6.96
C SER A 26 18.88 -2.48 5.43
N ILE A 27 19.21 -1.35 4.79
CA ILE A 27 19.29 -1.27 3.32
C ILE A 27 20.40 -2.18 2.77
N ALA A 28 21.57 -2.22 3.42
CA ALA A 28 22.68 -3.08 2.99
C ALA A 28 22.34 -4.58 3.13
N GLY A 29 21.70 -4.95 4.24
CA GLY A 29 21.23 -6.31 4.52
C GLY A 29 20.23 -6.78 3.46
N MET A 30 19.21 -5.96 3.18
CA MET A 30 18.25 -6.26 2.10
C MET A 30 18.95 -6.39 0.75
N ARG A 31 19.79 -5.43 0.34
CA ARG A 31 20.53 -5.51 -0.94
C ARG A 31 21.37 -6.78 -1.07
N ASN A 32 21.96 -7.27 0.02
CA ASN A 32 22.71 -8.52 0.01
C ASN A 32 21.79 -9.72 -0.28
N LEU A 33 20.63 -9.82 0.37
CA LEU A 33 19.63 -10.86 0.09
C LEU A 33 19.12 -10.80 -1.35
N LEU A 34 18.94 -9.59 -1.88
CA LEU A 34 18.49 -9.38 -3.25
C LEU A 34 19.55 -9.69 -4.30
N SER A 35 20.84 -9.78 -3.95
CA SER A 35 21.92 -10.12 -4.89
C SER A 35 21.82 -11.53 -5.49
N GLU A 36 20.99 -12.40 -4.88
CA GLU A 36 20.65 -13.72 -5.40
C GLU A 36 19.66 -13.68 -6.59
N ARG A 37 19.10 -12.50 -6.91
CA ARG A 37 18.09 -12.29 -7.95
C ARG A 37 18.67 -11.53 -9.15
N PRO A 38 18.12 -11.71 -10.36
CA PRO A 38 18.49 -10.90 -11.52
C PRO A 38 18.25 -9.41 -11.27
N GLU A 39 19.08 -8.57 -11.89
CA GLU A 39 18.82 -7.13 -11.90
C GLU A 39 17.45 -6.84 -12.53
N GLY A 40 16.65 -6.01 -11.86
CA GLY A 40 15.29 -5.69 -12.31
C GLY A 40 14.23 -6.74 -12.02
N ASP A 41 14.53 -7.77 -11.23
CA ASP A 41 13.52 -8.69 -10.70
C ASP A 41 12.43 -7.92 -9.93
N ALA A 42 11.17 -8.13 -10.32
CA ALA A 42 10.04 -7.35 -9.82
C ALA A 42 9.83 -7.51 -8.30
N GLU A 43 9.97 -8.72 -7.76
CA GLU A 43 9.83 -9.00 -6.33
C GLU A 43 11.00 -8.36 -5.56
N ALA A 44 12.22 -8.45 -6.09
CA ALA A 44 13.38 -7.78 -5.48
C ALA A 44 13.22 -6.26 -5.40
N LEU A 45 12.70 -5.63 -6.47
CA LEU A 45 12.41 -4.20 -6.49
C LEU A 45 11.33 -3.83 -5.47
N PHE A 46 10.28 -4.65 -5.37
CA PHE A 46 9.20 -4.48 -4.40
C PHE A 46 9.72 -4.51 -2.95
N GLU A 47 10.53 -5.52 -2.60
CA GLU A 47 11.08 -5.65 -1.25
C GLU A 47 12.06 -4.52 -0.90
N LEU A 48 12.88 -4.08 -1.86
CA LEU A 48 13.74 -2.93 -1.64
C LEU A 48 12.91 -1.65 -1.43
N GLY A 49 11.81 -1.48 -2.17
CA GLY A 49 10.86 -0.39 -1.98
C GLY A 49 10.27 -0.40 -0.56
N GLY A 50 9.84 -1.59 -0.09
CA GLY A 50 9.35 -1.81 1.28
C GLY A 50 10.32 -1.37 2.37
N VAL A 51 11.62 -1.69 2.22
CA VAL A 51 12.63 -1.26 3.19
C VAL A 51 12.82 0.27 3.18
N HIS A 52 12.82 0.92 2.02
CA HIS A 52 12.94 2.39 1.97
C HIS A 52 11.69 3.06 2.58
N ASP A 53 10.49 2.56 2.26
CA ASP A 53 9.23 3.10 2.79
C ASP A 53 9.16 2.93 4.32
N ALA A 54 9.54 1.76 4.85
CA ALA A 54 9.59 1.50 6.28
C ALA A 54 10.61 2.39 7.03
N LEU A 55 11.60 2.93 6.34
CA LEU A 55 12.62 3.85 6.88
C LEU A 55 12.25 5.32 6.69
N GLY A 56 11.08 5.64 6.13
CA GLY A 56 10.67 7.03 5.82
C GLY A 56 11.51 7.65 4.70
N LEU A 57 11.92 6.84 3.73
CA LEU A 57 12.65 7.25 2.53
C LEU A 57 11.70 7.18 1.33
N GLU A 58 10.62 7.95 1.37
CA GLU A 58 9.53 7.88 0.39
C GLU A 58 9.98 8.19 -1.03
N ASP A 59 10.85 9.20 -1.21
CA ASP A 59 11.37 9.61 -2.52
C ASP A 59 12.19 8.51 -3.19
N GLU A 60 12.86 7.66 -2.40
CA GLU A 60 13.57 6.47 -2.87
C GLU A 60 12.65 5.25 -3.07
N ALA A 61 11.61 5.11 -2.25
CA ALA A 61 10.66 3.99 -2.32
C ALA A 61 9.75 4.07 -3.56
N ILE A 62 9.22 5.26 -3.89
CA ILE A 62 8.33 5.48 -5.04
C ILE A 62 8.88 4.91 -6.36
N PRO A 63 10.10 5.26 -6.81
CA PRO A 63 10.62 4.73 -8.07
C PRO A 63 10.85 3.22 -8.02
N LEU A 64 11.09 2.62 -6.86
CA LEU A 64 11.23 1.17 -6.71
C LEU A 64 9.90 0.45 -6.90
N TYR A 65 8.82 0.93 -6.26
CA TYR A 65 7.49 0.36 -6.46
C TYR A 65 7.01 0.50 -7.90
N ARG A 66 7.21 1.67 -8.53
CA ARG A 66 6.84 1.88 -9.94
C ARG A 66 7.56 0.89 -10.84
N ARG A 67 8.89 0.75 -10.68
CA ARG A 67 9.68 -0.22 -11.44
C ARG A 67 9.27 -1.66 -11.20
N ALA A 68 8.92 -2.02 -9.96
CA ALA A 68 8.42 -3.37 -9.64
C ALA A 68 7.12 -3.67 -10.41
N ILE A 69 6.18 -2.73 -10.42
CA ILE A 69 4.91 -2.84 -11.14
C ILE A 69 5.17 -2.91 -12.66
N GLU A 70 6.03 -2.04 -13.20
CA GLU A 70 6.40 -2.04 -14.62
C GLU A 70 7.13 -3.33 -15.06
N ALA A 71 7.92 -3.93 -14.16
CA ALA A 71 8.61 -5.19 -14.38
C ALA A 71 7.66 -6.42 -14.35
N GLY A 72 6.36 -6.21 -14.11
CA GLY A 72 5.34 -7.25 -14.17
C GLY A 72 5.15 -8.01 -12.87
N LEU A 73 5.21 -7.33 -11.72
CA LEU A 73 4.81 -7.92 -10.44
C LEU A 73 3.39 -8.49 -10.53
N GLU A 74 3.16 -9.69 -9.99
CA GLU A 74 1.87 -10.39 -10.11
C GLU A 74 1.25 -10.71 -8.74
N GLY A 75 -0.02 -11.13 -8.77
CA GLY A 75 -0.72 -11.66 -7.59
C GLY A 75 -0.78 -10.70 -6.40
N THR A 76 -0.60 -11.23 -5.20
CA THR A 76 -0.68 -10.46 -3.95
C THR A 76 0.43 -9.40 -3.85
N SER A 77 1.63 -9.66 -4.36
CA SER A 77 2.72 -8.68 -4.38
C SER A 77 2.35 -7.46 -5.21
N ALA A 78 1.72 -7.64 -6.38
CA ALA A 78 1.25 -6.52 -7.22
C ALA A 78 0.22 -5.63 -6.51
N LEU A 79 -0.73 -6.26 -5.81
CA LEU A 79 -1.75 -5.54 -5.04
C LEU A 79 -1.11 -4.76 -3.90
N ARG A 80 -0.20 -5.37 -3.15
CA ARG A 80 0.51 -4.74 -2.03
C ARG A 80 1.44 -3.63 -2.48
N ALA A 81 2.17 -3.79 -3.58
CA ALA A 81 3.00 -2.76 -4.17
C ALA A 81 2.16 -1.54 -4.58
N SER A 82 0.98 -1.75 -5.15
CA SER A 82 0.08 -0.66 -5.52
C SER A 82 -0.47 0.09 -4.29
N ILE A 83 -0.84 -0.64 -3.22
CA ILE A 83 -1.30 -0.04 -1.97
C ILE A 83 -0.17 0.73 -1.28
N GLN A 84 1.02 0.14 -1.19
CA GLN A 84 2.18 0.79 -0.58
C GLN A 84 2.57 2.05 -1.37
N LEU A 85 2.71 1.96 -2.70
CA LEU A 85 2.97 3.13 -3.55
C LEU A 85 1.96 4.25 -3.32
N ALA A 86 0.67 3.96 -3.26
CA ALA A 86 -0.35 4.96 -2.97
C ALA A 86 -0.21 5.56 -1.57
N SER A 87 0.17 4.75 -0.57
CA SER A 87 0.42 5.26 0.78
C SER A 87 1.66 6.16 0.83
N THR A 88 2.74 5.78 0.17
CA THR A 88 3.97 6.56 0.05
C THR A 88 3.72 7.89 -0.68
N LEU A 89 2.97 7.88 -1.79
CA LEU A 89 2.57 9.08 -2.53
C LEU A 89 1.76 10.05 -1.65
N ARG A 90 0.87 9.54 -0.79
CA ARG A 90 0.13 10.35 0.18
C ARG A 90 1.08 11.04 1.18
N ASN A 91 2.10 10.34 1.68
CA ASN A 91 3.07 10.93 2.62
C ASN A 91 3.85 12.10 2.01
N VAL A 92 4.11 12.08 0.70
CA VAL A 92 4.75 13.19 -0.04
C VAL A 92 3.74 14.20 -0.61
N ALA A 93 2.50 14.18 -0.11
CA ALA A 93 1.40 15.07 -0.50
C ALA A 93 0.93 14.96 -1.97
N ASP A 94 1.20 13.84 -2.64
CA ASP A 94 0.61 13.48 -3.94
C ASP A 94 -0.63 12.58 -3.75
N SER A 95 -1.61 13.10 -3.00
CA SER A 95 -2.84 12.38 -2.68
C SER A 95 -3.73 12.14 -3.91
N ALA A 96 -3.64 12.99 -4.92
CA ALA A 96 -4.38 12.84 -6.16
C ALA A 96 -3.97 11.57 -6.94
N GLU A 97 -2.66 11.32 -7.09
CA GLU A 97 -2.19 10.08 -7.70
C GLU A 97 -2.51 8.86 -6.84
N ALA A 98 -2.37 8.98 -5.51
CA ALA A 98 -2.73 7.91 -4.58
C ALA A 98 -4.21 7.48 -4.73
N VAL A 99 -5.14 8.43 -4.83
CA VAL A 99 -6.56 8.16 -5.10
C VAL A 99 -6.73 7.43 -6.43
N SER A 100 -6.09 7.93 -7.50
CA SER A 100 -6.20 7.33 -8.84
C SER A 100 -5.74 5.87 -8.85
N ILE A 101 -4.60 5.56 -8.22
CA ILE A 101 -4.08 4.20 -8.09
C ILE A 101 -5.11 3.32 -7.37
N LEU A 102 -5.54 3.73 -6.17
CA LEU A 102 -6.41 2.92 -5.32
C LEU A 102 -7.82 2.71 -5.90
N GLU A 103 -8.38 3.69 -6.62
CA GLU A 103 -9.66 3.57 -7.33
C GLU A 103 -9.57 2.63 -8.55
N SER A 104 -8.40 2.57 -9.21
CA SER A 104 -8.19 1.73 -10.40
C SER A 104 -7.98 0.24 -10.09
N MET A 105 -7.59 -0.09 -8.86
CA MET A 105 -7.32 -1.46 -8.44
C MET A 105 -8.59 -2.33 -8.48
N PRO A 106 -8.51 -3.58 -8.95
CA PRO A 106 -9.64 -4.50 -8.89
C PRO A 106 -9.95 -4.88 -7.44
N ASN A 107 -11.22 -5.17 -7.14
CA ASN A 107 -11.58 -5.82 -5.88
C ASN A 107 -11.13 -7.29 -5.92
N ALA A 108 -9.96 -7.56 -5.34
CA ALA A 108 -9.33 -8.87 -5.32
C ALA A 108 -9.67 -9.70 -4.06
N GLY A 109 -10.44 -9.16 -3.12
CA GLY A 109 -10.74 -9.76 -1.82
C GLY A 109 -9.57 -9.75 -0.82
N VAL A 110 -8.35 -10.04 -1.29
CA VAL A 110 -7.11 -9.92 -0.49
C VAL A 110 -6.78 -8.45 -0.28
N ASP A 111 -6.48 -8.08 0.97
CA ASP A 111 -6.11 -6.72 1.40
C ASP A 111 -7.13 -5.62 1.00
N GLU A 112 -8.36 -5.99 0.64
CA GLU A 112 -9.40 -5.05 0.20
C GLU A 112 -9.78 -4.04 1.30
N GLY A 113 -9.82 -4.47 2.56
CA GLY A 113 -10.04 -3.58 3.69
C GLY A 113 -8.90 -2.55 3.84
N ALA A 114 -7.65 -2.97 3.62
CA ALA A 114 -6.49 -2.08 3.65
C ALA A 114 -6.53 -1.08 2.49
N ARG A 115 -6.81 -1.55 1.26
CA ARG A 115 -7.02 -0.69 0.09
C ARG A 115 -8.07 0.38 0.35
N GLN A 116 -9.21 0.00 0.91
CA GLN A 116 -10.28 0.96 1.23
C GLN A 116 -9.89 1.94 2.34
N ALA A 117 -9.15 1.49 3.36
CA ALA A 117 -8.65 2.38 4.41
C ALA A 117 -7.67 3.43 3.84
N PHE A 118 -6.70 3.02 3.03
CA PHE A 118 -5.77 3.96 2.38
C PHE A 118 -6.48 4.86 1.38
N LEU A 119 -7.49 4.38 0.67
CA LEU A 119 -8.31 5.21 -0.22
C LEU A 119 -9.06 6.27 0.58
N ALA A 120 -9.63 5.91 1.73
CA ALA A 120 -10.29 6.86 2.60
C ALA A 120 -9.34 7.96 3.09
N LEU A 121 -8.09 7.62 3.43
CA LEU A 121 -7.08 8.61 3.81
C LEU A 121 -6.74 9.54 2.64
N ALA A 122 -6.43 9.00 1.46
CA ALA A 122 -6.10 9.82 0.29
C ALA A 122 -7.28 10.72 -0.15
N LEU A 123 -8.52 10.21 -0.07
CA LEU A 123 -9.72 11.01 -0.31
C LEU A 123 -9.88 12.14 0.71
N HIS A 124 -9.49 11.91 1.97
CA HIS A 124 -9.56 12.93 3.01
C HIS A 124 -8.59 14.08 2.72
N ASP A 125 -7.35 13.75 2.30
CA ASP A 125 -6.31 14.72 1.97
C ASP A 125 -6.70 15.58 0.75
N GLU A 126 -7.44 15.00 -0.21
CA GLU A 126 -8.05 15.70 -1.35
C GLU A 126 -9.31 16.52 -0.98
N GLY A 127 -9.69 16.60 0.30
CA GLY A 127 -10.89 17.32 0.75
C GLY A 127 -12.22 16.60 0.42
N ARG A 128 -12.18 15.38 -0.13
CA ARG A 128 -13.36 14.55 -0.45
C ARG A 128 -13.88 13.83 0.81
N HIS A 129 -14.08 14.55 1.91
CA HIS A 129 -14.34 13.98 3.24
C HIS A 129 -15.58 13.07 3.32
N GLY A 130 -16.64 13.39 2.57
CA GLY A 130 -17.84 12.55 2.49
C GLY A 130 -17.56 11.19 1.86
N ASP A 131 -16.83 11.18 0.74
CA ASP A 131 -16.38 9.96 0.07
C ASP A 131 -15.39 9.19 0.96
N ALA A 132 -14.48 9.88 1.65
CA ALA A 132 -13.54 9.27 2.59
C ALA A 132 -14.27 8.49 3.70
N LEU A 133 -15.19 9.15 4.40
CA LEU A 133 -15.95 8.53 5.50
C LEU A 133 -16.83 7.38 4.97
N ARG A 134 -17.47 7.56 3.82
CA ARG A 134 -18.24 6.48 3.17
C ARG A 134 -17.35 5.26 2.90
N THR A 135 -16.15 5.46 2.35
CA THR A 135 -15.21 4.39 2.04
C THR A 135 -14.75 3.67 3.30
N ALA A 136 -14.37 4.40 4.35
CA ALA A 136 -13.98 3.81 5.64
C ALA A 136 -15.12 2.99 6.29
N LEU A 137 -16.36 3.50 6.27
CA LEU A 137 -17.51 2.77 6.80
C LEU A 137 -17.78 1.48 6.01
N ARG A 138 -17.65 1.52 4.68
CA ARG A 138 -17.79 0.33 3.82
C ARG A 138 -16.71 -0.72 4.11
N ALA A 139 -15.50 -0.30 4.45
CA ALA A 139 -14.43 -1.21 4.86
C ALA A 139 -14.72 -1.88 6.21
N LEU A 140 -15.33 -1.15 7.14
CA LEU A 140 -15.66 -1.64 8.48
C LEU A 140 -16.87 -2.59 8.49
N ILE A 141 -17.91 -2.33 7.69
CA ILE A 141 -19.18 -3.08 7.72
C ILE A 141 -19.02 -4.62 7.65
N PRO A 142 -18.16 -5.19 6.78
CA PRO A 142 -17.92 -6.63 6.73
C PRO A 142 -17.42 -7.23 8.04
N THR A 143 -16.66 -6.48 8.84
CA THR A 143 -15.99 -6.96 10.06
C THR A 143 -16.87 -6.90 11.31
N LEU A 144 -18.06 -6.31 11.23
CA LEU A 144 -18.96 -6.15 12.38
C LEU A 144 -19.83 -7.38 12.61
N ASP A 145 -20.22 -7.64 13.86
CA ASP A 145 -21.23 -8.66 14.17
C ASP A 145 -22.67 -8.11 14.03
N GLY A 146 -22.85 -6.80 14.23
CA GLY A 146 -24.15 -6.12 14.23
C GLY A 146 -24.15 -4.79 13.48
N TYR A 147 -25.31 -4.12 13.43
CA TYR A 147 -25.49 -2.78 12.86
C TYR A 147 -25.16 -2.60 11.36
N LYS A 148 -24.81 -3.67 10.64
CA LYS A 148 -24.44 -3.63 9.21
C LYS A 148 -25.44 -2.84 8.36
N ARG A 149 -26.73 -3.15 8.50
CA ARG A 149 -27.80 -2.45 7.75
C ARG A 149 -27.78 -0.94 8.00
N ALA A 150 -27.76 -0.53 9.27
CA ALA A 150 -27.82 0.88 9.63
C ALA A 150 -26.59 1.65 9.11
N LEU A 151 -25.40 1.07 9.24
CA LEU A 151 -24.17 1.67 8.73
C LEU A 151 -24.12 1.73 7.21
N THR A 152 -24.62 0.70 6.51
CA THR A 152 -24.81 0.74 5.05
C THR A 152 -25.73 1.90 4.65
N ASP A 153 -26.85 2.06 5.35
CA ASP A 153 -27.82 3.14 5.08
C ASP A 153 -27.21 4.53 5.33
N TYR A 154 -26.38 4.69 6.38
CA TYR A 154 -25.68 5.95 6.66
C TYR A 154 -24.59 6.24 5.63
N ALA A 155 -23.76 5.25 5.28
CA ALA A 155 -22.72 5.40 4.27
C ALA A 155 -23.31 5.82 2.91
N ALA A 156 -24.48 5.30 2.54
CA ALA A 156 -25.17 5.67 1.31
C ALA A 156 -25.64 7.13 1.28
N LYS A 157 -25.89 7.75 2.44
CA LYS A 157 -26.36 9.14 2.57
C LYS A 157 -25.22 10.17 2.62
N LEU A 158 -23.98 9.73 2.83
CA LEU A 158 -22.80 10.61 2.78
C LEU A 158 -22.53 10.96 1.32
N SER A 159 -22.99 12.10 0.81
CA SER A 159 -22.66 12.62 -0.53
C SER A 159 -22.00 13.99 -0.46
N ASN A 160 -21.13 14.28 -1.44
CA ASN A 160 -20.23 15.43 -1.47
C ASN A 160 -20.97 16.78 -1.45
N ASN A 161 -20.92 17.47 -0.30
CA ASN A 161 -20.94 18.93 -0.31
C ASN A 161 -19.53 19.37 -0.74
N VAL A 162 -19.32 19.53 -2.06
CA VAL A 162 -18.20 20.33 -2.54
C VAL A 162 -18.54 21.77 -2.17
N THR A 163 -17.99 22.26 -1.06
CA THR A 163 -17.96 23.69 -0.80
C THR A 163 -16.99 24.29 -1.82
N ARG A 164 -17.50 24.67 -3.00
CA ARG A 164 -16.75 25.54 -3.92
C ARG A 164 -16.51 26.84 -3.17
N THR A 165 -15.26 27.08 -2.79
CA THR A 165 -14.79 28.37 -2.29
C THR A 165 -14.15 29.12 -3.45
#